data_AF-A0A9E1EF40-F1
#
_entry.id   AF-A0A9E1EF40-F1
#
_cell.length_a   1.000
_cell.length_b   1.000
_cell.length_c   1.000
_cell.angle_alpha   90.00
_cell.angle_beta   90.00
_cell.angle_gamma   90.00
#
_symmetry.space_group_name_H-M   'P 1'
#
loop_
_entity.id
_entity.type
_entity.pdbx_description
1 polymer ?
#
loop_
_entity_poly.entity_id
_entity_poly.type
_entity_poly.pdbx_seq_one_letter_code
_entity_poly.pdbx_strand_id
1 'polypeptide(L)'
;MPKLTVPQQNAIDAKNSNILVNAAAGSGKTAVLVHRVIKMITEDGVPVDKLLIVTFTNAAASEMRKRISDKLREIIKNTQNNTVAKKQYSLLPGAKICTIDSFCINLVRENFYKLDIQQDFNIMDDSERMLVEDSVLDEIINSYYDSGDKTFLELVELLSSAKNDDDLALMVKQINSFTSSQAFPDLWLDKACELYNPEIKLSESFAAERIFEESQSYIDFVFELIDNSLNSLYEDDVLYDKYKKMLLSDRENFETLKASVSTKDWNKIIQNINGVSFSRAPSKRDYESPSKAVVTANRDNYKSILKTIKSLYSATEEEYLDDCKKLYPLINLLCKIIKEFSTAVLEEKKRLNSYTFSDVEHFAINLLFYMSDDGKIVKTDLANELSDNFYEILVDEYQDTNSAQDTLFKMLSNGRNRFMVGDMKQSIYRFRLAMPQIFNAKKQAYADFEPNGNKESYKINLDTNFRSRKDICS
;
A
#
# COMPACT_ATOMS: atom_id res chain seq x y z
N MET A 1 3.03 11.72 36.10
CA MET A 1 2.87 11.50 34.64
C MET A 1 1.85 12.50 34.11
N PRO A 2 2.00 13.04 32.89
CA PRO A 2 0.97 13.86 32.29
C PRO A 2 -0.36 13.08 32.22
N LYS A 3 -1.48 13.79 32.39
CA LYS A 3 -2.82 13.22 32.31
C LYS A 3 -3.03 12.68 30.89
N LEU A 4 -3.48 11.42 30.77
CA LEU A 4 -3.83 10.83 29.47
C LEU A 4 -4.94 11.65 28.81
N THR A 5 -4.83 11.89 27.51
CA THR A 5 -5.91 12.52 26.74
C THR A 5 -7.05 11.53 26.53
N VAL A 6 -8.24 12.04 26.22
CA VAL A 6 -9.39 11.18 25.90
C VAL A 6 -9.06 10.21 24.75
N PRO A 7 -8.43 10.63 23.63
CA PRO A 7 -8.02 9.68 22.59
C PRO A 7 -7.00 8.63 23.04
N GLN A 8 -6.03 9.00 23.88
CA GLN A 8 -5.07 8.04 24.44
C GLN A 8 -5.77 7.02 25.35
N GLN A 9 -6.68 7.48 26.21
CA GLN A 9 -7.47 6.62 27.08
C GLN A 9 -8.37 5.69 26.27
N ASN A 10 -9.04 6.20 25.22
CA ASN A 10 -9.83 5.40 24.29
C ASN A 10 -8.99 4.29 23.64
N ALA A 11 -7.77 4.59 23.20
CA ALA A 11 -6.87 3.59 22.63
C ALA A 11 -6.41 2.53 23.66
N ILE A 12 -6.27 2.91 24.93
CA ILE A 12 -5.96 1.98 26.02
C ILE A 12 -7.17 1.09 26.35
N ASP A 13 -8.38 1.65 26.29
CA ASP A 13 -9.60 1.00 26.79
C ASP A 13 -10.36 0.20 25.74
N ALA A 14 -10.15 0.47 24.45
CA ALA A 14 -10.83 -0.20 23.34
C ALA A 14 -10.59 -1.71 23.38
N LYS A 15 -11.62 -2.54 23.15
CA LYS A 15 -11.53 -4.00 23.17
C LYS A 15 -12.42 -4.61 22.09
N ASN A 16 -12.24 -5.90 21.83
CA ASN A 16 -13.10 -6.73 20.96
C ASN A 16 -13.32 -6.15 19.55
N SER A 17 -12.33 -5.45 19.02
CA SER A 17 -12.32 -4.86 17.69
C SER A 17 -10.88 -4.65 17.24
N ASN A 18 -10.65 -4.58 15.93
CA ASN A 18 -9.36 -4.16 15.41
C ASN A 18 -9.21 -2.65 15.60
N ILE A 19 -8.12 -2.21 16.20
CA ILE A 19 -7.86 -0.79 16.45
C ILE A 19 -6.68 -0.33 15.60
N LEU A 20 -6.89 0.73 14.82
CA LEU A 20 -5.83 1.46 14.14
C LEU A 20 -5.63 2.82 14.81
N VAL A 21 -4.48 3.03 15.43
CA VAL A 21 -4.11 4.29 16.08
C VAL A 21 -3.24 5.09 15.13
N ASN A 22 -3.80 6.16 14.56
CA ASN A 22 -3.09 7.13 13.74
C ASN A 22 -2.57 8.25 14.63
N ALA A 23 -1.25 8.31 14.81
CA ALA A 23 -0.68 9.06 15.91
C ALA A 23 0.55 9.87 15.48
N ALA A 24 0.43 11.20 15.51
CA ALA A 24 1.47 12.11 15.08
C ALA A 24 2.77 11.95 15.89
N ALA A 25 3.88 12.48 15.38
CA ALA A 25 5.14 12.54 16.11
C ALA A 25 4.96 13.13 17.52
N GLY A 26 5.50 12.46 18.53
CA GLY A 26 5.44 12.93 19.92
C GLY A 26 4.07 12.79 20.61
N SER A 27 3.11 12.10 20.00
CA SER A 27 1.76 11.87 20.57
C SER A 27 1.68 10.81 21.67
N GLY A 28 2.80 10.13 21.95
CA GLY A 28 2.86 9.10 22.98
C GLY A 28 2.47 7.70 22.52
N LYS A 29 2.57 7.36 21.22
CA LYS A 29 2.33 6.01 20.64
C LYS A 29 2.81 4.86 21.54
N THR A 30 4.11 4.81 21.82
CA THR A 30 4.72 3.77 22.66
C THR A 30 4.19 3.80 24.10
N ALA A 31 3.87 4.98 24.64
CA ALA A 31 3.31 5.08 25.98
C ALA A 31 1.88 4.49 26.02
N VAL A 32 1.04 4.81 25.03
CA VAL A 32 -0.31 4.23 24.87
C VAL A 32 -0.24 2.71 24.77
N LEU A 33 0.65 2.17 23.93
CA LEU A 33 0.83 0.72 23.77
C LEU A 33 1.25 0.07 25.09
N VAL A 34 2.24 0.63 25.79
CA VAL A 34 2.67 0.11 27.12
C VAL A 34 1.53 0.18 28.14
N HIS A 35 0.80 1.30 28.22
CA HIS A 35 -0.33 1.43 29.14
C HIS A 35 -1.45 0.43 28.83
N ARG A 36 -1.74 0.19 27.55
CA ARG A 36 -2.68 -0.83 27.11
C ARG A 36 -2.27 -2.22 27.57
N VAL A 37 -1.01 -2.60 27.33
CA VAL A 37 -0.47 -3.90 27.77
C VAL A 37 -0.55 -4.04 29.29
N ILE A 38 -0.14 -3.02 30.04
CA ILE A 38 -0.20 -3.04 31.51
C ILE A 38 -1.63 -3.23 31.98
N LYS A 39 -2.58 -2.45 31.44
CA LYS A 39 -4.01 -2.60 31.77
C LYS A 39 -4.51 -4.03 31.55
N MET A 40 -4.24 -4.59 30.37
CA MET A 40 -4.67 -5.96 30.05
C MET A 40 -4.12 -7.00 31.02
N ILE A 41 -2.82 -6.93 31.35
CA ILE A 41 -2.19 -7.97 32.16
C ILE A 41 -2.45 -7.80 33.67
N THR A 42 -2.71 -6.57 34.15
CA THR A 42 -2.93 -6.31 35.58
C THR A 42 -4.39 -6.17 35.99
N GLU A 43 -5.25 -5.60 35.13
CA GLU A 43 -6.67 -5.37 35.43
C GLU A 43 -7.55 -6.47 34.81
N ASP A 44 -7.30 -6.81 33.55
CA ASP A 44 -8.11 -7.80 32.83
C ASP A 44 -7.65 -9.25 33.08
N GLY A 45 -6.51 -9.42 33.76
CA GLY A 45 -5.97 -10.74 34.11
C GLY A 45 -5.40 -11.54 32.94
N VAL A 46 -5.18 -10.90 31.79
CA VAL A 46 -4.63 -11.56 30.59
C VAL A 46 -3.18 -11.98 30.85
N PRO A 47 -2.80 -13.25 30.63
CA PRO A 47 -1.41 -13.66 30.73
C PRO A 47 -0.55 -12.96 29.65
N VAL A 48 0.58 -12.38 30.05
CA VAL A 48 1.45 -11.60 29.14
C VAL A 48 2.01 -12.44 27.98
N ASP A 49 2.13 -13.76 28.15
CA ASP A 49 2.54 -14.74 27.14
C ASP A 49 1.45 -15.05 26.09
N LYS A 50 0.21 -14.59 26.32
CA LYS A 50 -0.90 -14.61 25.34
C LYS A 50 -0.94 -13.36 24.46
N LEU A 51 -0.01 -12.42 24.64
CA LEU A 51 0.12 -11.24 23.79
C LEU A 51 1.23 -11.44 22.77
N LEU A 52 0.96 -11.11 21.50
CA LEU A 52 1.99 -10.95 20.48
C LEU A 52 2.26 -9.47 20.30
N ILE A 53 3.46 -9.02 20.62
CA ILE A 53 3.86 -7.62 20.54
C ILE A 53 5.03 -7.49 19.56
N VAL A 54 4.74 -6.93 18.39
CA VAL A 54 5.67 -6.81 17.28
C VAL A 54 6.15 -5.37 17.15
N THR A 55 7.47 -5.22 17.01
CA THR A 55 8.13 -3.92 16.84
C THR A 55 9.08 -3.96 15.65
N PHE A 56 9.44 -2.80 15.11
CA PHE A 56 10.30 -2.72 13.92
C PHE A 56 11.76 -3.13 14.16
N THR A 57 12.27 -3.02 15.39
CA THR A 57 13.68 -3.34 15.70
C THR A 57 13.84 -4.11 17.00
N ASN A 58 14.90 -4.90 17.11
CA ASN A 58 15.25 -5.61 18.34
C ASN A 58 15.49 -4.65 19.53
N ALA A 59 16.00 -3.45 19.26
CA ALA A 59 16.14 -2.41 20.28
C ALA A 59 14.79 -1.90 20.78
N ALA A 60 13.82 -1.69 19.88
CA ALA A 60 12.45 -1.30 20.25
C ALA A 60 11.73 -2.41 21.04
N ALA A 61 11.87 -3.68 20.65
CA ALA A 61 11.35 -4.81 21.41
C ALA A 61 11.93 -4.86 22.83
N SER A 62 13.26 -4.67 22.96
CA SER A 62 13.96 -4.66 24.24
C SER A 62 13.52 -3.50 25.13
N GLU A 63 13.40 -2.30 24.57
CA GLU A 63 12.91 -1.12 25.27
C GLU A 63 11.44 -1.29 25.70
N MET A 64 10.60 -1.89 24.87
CA MET A 64 9.21 -2.18 25.21
C MET A 64 9.10 -3.17 26.37
N ARG A 65 9.88 -4.25 26.34
CA ARG A 65 9.98 -5.22 27.43
C ARG A 65 10.45 -4.56 28.74
N LYS A 66 11.45 -3.68 28.66
CA LYS A 66 11.95 -2.91 29.82
C LYS A 66 10.86 -2.02 30.41
N ARG A 67 10.13 -1.26 29.58
CA ARG A 67 9.04 -0.37 30.05
C ARG A 67 7.92 -1.14 30.74
N ILE A 68 7.52 -2.29 30.20
CA ILE A 68 6.52 -3.17 30.83
C ILE A 68 7.05 -3.70 32.17
N SER A 69 8.29 -4.18 32.21
CA SER A 69 8.96 -4.64 33.44
C SER A 69 8.99 -3.56 34.53
N ASP A 70 9.40 -2.34 34.18
CA ASP A 70 9.50 -1.23 35.13
C ASP A 70 8.13 -0.83 35.68
N LYS A 71 7.09 -0.84 34.84
CA LYS A 71 5.72 -0.58 35.26
C LYS A 71 5.16 -1.66 36.18
N LEU A 72 5.40 -2.93 35.89
CA LEU A 72 5.02 -4.03 36.78
C LEU A 72 5.72 -3.90 38.14
N ARG A 73 7.02 -3.58 38.17
CA ARG A 73 7.77 -3.35 39.42
C ARG A 73 7.20 -2.19 40.24
N GLU A 74 6.82 -1.09 39.58
CA GLU A 74 6.18 0.06 40.23
C GLU A 74 4.85 -0.36 40.90
N ILE A 75 4.01 -1.10 40.18
CA ILE A 75 2.73 -1.61 40.69
C ILE A 75 2.93 -2.56 41.89
N ILE A 76 3.91 -3.47 41.80
CA ILE A 76 4.26 -4.41 42.88
C ILE A 76 4.73 -3.66 44.13
N LYS A 77 5.50 -2.58 43.96
CA LYS A 77 6.01 -1.77 45.09
C LYS A 77 4.90 -0.96 45.76
N ASN A 78 3.99 -0.40 44.99
CA ASN A 78 2.98 0.54 45.48
C ASN A 78 1.70 -0.16 45.97
N THR A 79 1.48 -1.44 45.64
CA THR A 79 0.29 -2.19 46.02
C THR A 79 0.67 -3.39 46.88
N GLN A 80 0.32 -3.35 48.17
CA GLN A 80 0.65 -4.43 49.09
C GLN A 80 -0.02 -5.73 48.64
N ASN A 81 0.79 -6.77 48.43
CA ASN A 81 0.36 -8.11 48.02
C ASN A 81 -0.35 -8.22 46.65
N ASN A 82 0.05 -7.43 45.64
CA ASN A 82 -0.46 -7.60 44.27
C ASN A 82 0.10 -8.88 43.61
N THR A 83 -0.60 -10.00 43.80
CA THR A 83 -0.24 -11.32 43.28
C THR A 83 -0.31 -11.41 41.76
N VAL A 84 -1.24 -10.69 41.14
CA VAL A 84 -1.39 -10.63 39.67
C VAL A 84 -0.14 -10.03 39.04
N ALA A 85 0.28 -8.83 39.47
CA ALA A 85 1.45 -8.16 38.93
C ALA A 85 2.74 -8.99 39.12
N LYS A 86 2.89 -9.66 40.28
CA LYS A 86 4.02 -10.59 40.52
C LYS A 86 4.02 -11.78 39.56
N LYS A 87 2.84 -12.39 39.31
CA LYS A 87 2.70 -13.49 38.35
C LYS A 87 3.07 -13.03 36.94
N GLN A 88 2.52 -11.91 36.48
CA GLN A 88 2.84 -11.37 35.14
C GLN A 88 4.32 -11.02 35.00
N TYR A 89 4.93 -10.47 36.04
CA TYR A 89 6.37 -10.19 36.06
C TYR A 89 7.21 -11.47 35.87
N SER A 90 6.80 -12.60 36.47
CA SER A 90 7.49 -13.89 36.29
C SER A 90 7.28 -14.51 34.91
N LEU A 91 6.16 -14.22 34.23
CA LEU A 91 5.86 -14.69 32.87
C LEU A 91 6.49 -13.81 31.78
N LEU A 92 6.87 -12.56 32.11
CA LEU A 92 7.40 -11.60 31.16
C LEU A 92 8.59 -12.10 30.33
N PRO A 93 9.54 -12.92 30.84
CA PRO A 93 10.60 -13.48 30.01
C PRO A 93 10.08 -14.30 28.82
N GLY A 94 8.97 -15.05 29.00
CA GLY A 94 8.32 -15.85 27.95
C GLY A 94 7.37 -15.06 27.05
N ALA A 95 7.16 -13.77 27.30
CA ALA A 95 6.29 -12.94 26.47
C ALA A 95 6.88 -12.74 25.06
N LYS A 96 6.01 -12.84 24.05
CA LYS A 96 6.34 -12.65 22.63
C LYS A 96 6.42 -11.15 22.29
N ILE A 97 7.46 -10.50 22.80
CA ILE A 97 7.84 -9.12 22.50
C ILE A 97 9.10 -9.16 21.64
N CYS A 98 8.95 -8.97 20.32
CA CYS A 98 10.02 -9.22 19.35
C CYS A 98 9.83 -8.43 18.03
N THR A 99 10.74 -8.63 17.07
CA THR A 99 10.51 -8.24 15.67
C THR A 99 9.68 -9.28 14.94
N ILE A 100 9.16 -8.91 13.77
CA ILE A 100 8.50 -9.87 12.87
C ILE A 100 9.46 -10.98 12.44
N ASP A 101 10.71 -10.64 12.08
CA ASP A 101 11.74 -11.62 11.72
C ASP A 101 11.97 -12.64 12.84
N SER A 102 12.11 -12.16 14.08
CA SER A 102 12.31 -13.03 15.24
C SER A 102 11.11 -13.93 15.49
N PHE A 103 9.90 -13.43 15.26
CA PHE A 103 8.69 -14.23 15.37
C PHE A 103 8.67 -15.34 14.31
N CYS A 104 8.89 -15.01 13.04
CA CYS A 104 8.91 -15.95 11.92
C CYS A 104 10.00 -17.02 12.10
N ILE A 105 11.23 -16.62 12.46
CA ILE A 105 12.33 -17.55 12.72
C ILE A 105 11.95 -18.57 13.80
N ASN A 106 11.41 -18.11 14.93
CA ASN A 106 11.02 -19.02 16.01
C ASN A 106 9.89 -19.95 15.58
N LEU A 107 8.86 -19.42 14.91
CA LEU A 107 7.73 -20.21 14.42
C LEU A 107 8.19 -21.31 13.45
N VAL A 108 9.07 -20.96 12.51
CA VAL A 108 9.63 -21.89 11.53
C VAL A 108 10.50 -22.93 12.21
N ARG A 109 11.37 -22.55 13.16
CA ARG A 109 12.21 -23.50 13.92
C ARG A 109 11.40 -24.45 14.81
N GLU A 110 10.26 -24.01 15.34
CA GLU A 110 9.36 -24.85 16.13
C GLU A 110 8.56 -25.83 15.26
N ASN A 111 8.36 -25.51 13.98
CA ASN A 111 7.53 -26.28 13.05
C ASN A 111 8.29 -26.76 11.81
N PHE A 112 9.63 -26.83 11.88
CA PHE A 112 10.48 -27.11 10.74
C PHE A 112 10.12 -28.43 10.06
N TYR A 113 9.68 -29.45 10.80
CA TYR A 113 9.28 -30.76 10.28
C TYR A 113 8.05 -30.73 9.34
N LYS A 114 7.27 -29.64 9.32
CA LYS A 114 6.16 -29.43 8.37
C LYS A 114 6.65 -28.78 7.07
N LEU A 115 7.87 -28.29 7.07
CA LEU A 115 8.54 -27.65 5.96
C LEU A 115 9.68 -28.59 5.55
N ASP A 116 10.00 -28.69 4.27
CA ASP A 116 11.11 -29.57 3.85
C ASP A 116 12.46 -28.87 4.09
N ILE A 117 12.75 -28.49 5.34
CA ILE A 117 13.94 -27.73 5.75
C ILE A 117 14.52 -28.27 7.07
N GLN A 118 15.77 -27.93 7.40
CA GLN A 118 16.41 -28.31 8.66
C GLN A 118 16.14 -27.26 9.76
N GLN A 119 16.14 -27.67 11.02
CA GLN A 119 15.85 -26.77 12.15
C GLN A 119 16.94 -25.73 12.41
N ASP A 120 18.20 -26.11 12.18
CA ASP A 120 19.41 -25.35 12.47
C ASP A 120 19.86 -24.46 11.31
N PHE A 121 18.92 -24.08 10.44
CA PHE A 121 19.21 -23.20 9.31
C PHE A 121 19.82 -21.86 9.73
N ASN A 122 20.68 -21.34 8.84
CA ASN A 122 21.33 -20.05 9.00
C ASN A 122 20.56 -18.94 8.28
N ILE A 123 20.77 -17.69 8.74
CA ILE A 123 20.31 -16.51 8.02
C ILE A 123 21.44 -16.05 7.12
N MET A 124 21.16 -16.06 5.82
CA MET A 124 22.06 -15.65 4.75
C MET A 124 22.27 -14.14 4.75
N ASP A 125 23.50 -13.70 4.53
CA ASP A 125 23.81 -12.28 4.35
C ASP A 125 23.57 -11.80 2.90
N ASP A 126 23.64 -10.49 2.68
CA ASP A 126 23.37 -9.92 1.35
C ASP A 126 24.39 -10.36 0.30
N SER A 127 25.65 -10.61 0.68
CA SER A 127 26.70 -11.02 -0.28
C SER A 127 26.52 -12.47 -0.70
N GLU A 128 26.25 -13.35 0.26
CA GLU A 128 25.89 -14.75 0.01
C GLU A 128 24.64 -14.85 -0.86
N ARG A 129 23.60 -14.06 -0.56
CA ARG A 129 22.38 -13.99 -1.36
C ARG A 129 22.69 -13.61 -2.80
N MET A 130 23.45 -12.53 -3.00
CA MET A 130 23.79 -12.05 -4.34
C MET A 130 24.55 -13.10 -5.15
N LEU A 131 25.51 -13.81 -4.54
CA LEU A 131 26.25 -14.87 -5.25
C LEU A 131 25.34 -16.01 -5.71
N VAL A 132 24.40 -16.44 -4.87
CA VAL A 132 23.43 -17.48 -5.24
C VAL A 132 22.49 -16.99 -6.34
N GLU A 133 21.94 -15.78 -6.19
CA GLU A 133 21.03 -15.18 -7.16
C GLU A 133 21.71 -14.93 -8.52
N ASP A 134 22.96 -14.46 -8.53
CA ASP A 134 23.73 -14.24 -9.75
C ASP A 134 23.98 -15.57 -10.48
N SER A 135 24.51 -16.57 -9.78
CA SER A 135 24.83 -17.88 -10.37
C SER A 135 23.59 -18.57 -10.96
N VAL A 136 22.47 -18.57 -10.23
CA VAL A 136 21.23 -19.23 -10.70
C VAL A 136 20.63 -18.47 -11.88
N LEU A 137 20.65 -17.14 -11.85
CA LEU A 137 20.08 -16.34 -12.94
C LEU A 137 20.87 -16.51 -14.23
N ASP A 138 22.20 -16.52 -14.14
CA ASP A 138 23.08 -16.75 -15.30
C ASP A 138 22.78 -18.10 -15.96
N GLU A 139 22.60 -19.16 -15.18
CA GLU A 139 22.23 -20.49 -15.71
C GLU A 139 20.88 -20.47 -16.44
N ILE A 140 19.86 -19.82 -15.86
CA ILE A 140 18.53 -19.71 -16.46
C ILE A 140 18.59 -18.92 -17.76
N ILE A 141 19.21 -17.74 -17.76
CA ILE A 141 19.32 -16.88 -18.94
C ILE A 141 20.06 -17.60 -20.07
N ASN A 142 21.19 -18.26 -19.76
CA ASN A 142 21.93 -19.04 -20.75
C ASN A 142 21.09 -20.17 -21.35
N SER A 143 20.29 -20.88 -20.52
CA SER A 143 19.38 -21.91 -21.02
C SER A 143 18.34 -21.36 -22.01
N TYR A 144 17.84 -20.14 -21.80
CA TYR A 144 16.92 -19.50 -22.74
C TYR A 144 17.63 -19.10 -24.04
N TYR A 145 18.85 -18.58 -23.98
CA TYR A 145 19.66 -18.32 -25.18
C TYR A 145 19.94 -19.60 -25.99
N ASP A 146 20.35 -20.68 -25.32
CA ASP A 146 20.66 -21.97 -25.96
C ASP A 146 19.43 -22.59 -26.64
N SER A 147 18.23 -22.34 -26.10
CA SER A 147 16.98 -22.82 -26.70
C SER A 147 16.61 -22.13 -28.02
N GLY A 148 17.14 -20.93 -28.26
CA GLY A 148 16.79 -20.10 -29.42
C GLY A 148 15.32 -19.64 -29.43
N ASP A 149 14.69 -19.53 -28.26
CA ASP A 149 13.31 -19.05 -28.12
C ASP A 149 13.18 -17.61 -28.65
N LYS A 150 12.34 -17.43 -29.68
CA LYS A 150 12.14 -16.13 -30.32
C LYS A 150 11.47 -15.11 -29.40
N THR A 151 10.51 -15.55 -28.58
CA THR A 151 9.82 -14.69 -27.62
C THR A 151 10.78 -14.22 -26.54
N PHE A 152 11.75 -15.05 -26.14
CA PHE A 152 12.83 -14.63 -25.26
C PHE A 152 13.70 -13.55 -25.90
N LEU A 153 14.14 -13.74 -27.15
CA LEU A 153 14.96 -12.74 -27.84
C LEU A 153 14.23 -11.39 -27.98
N GLU A 154 12.94 -11.41 -28.31
CA GLU A 154 12.09 -10.22 -28.35
C GLU A 154 11.96 -9.55 -26.96
N LEU A 155 11.89 -10.35 -25.89
CA LEU A 155 11.87 -9.84 -24.51
C LEU A 155 13.19 -9.15 -24.14
N VAL A 156 14.34 -9.73 -24.53
CA VAL A 156 15.66 -9.11 -24.32
C VAL A 156 15.74 -7.78 -25.08
N GLU A 157 15.33 -7.76 -26.36
CA GLU A 157 15.31 -6.54 -27.17
C GLU A 157 14.39 -5.45 -26.59
N LEU A 158 13.27 -5.84 -25.96
CA LEU A 158 12.35 -4.92 -25.31
C LEU A 158 12.96 -4.28 -24.05
N LEU A 159 13.65 -5.06 -23.23
CA LEU A 159 14.05 -4.66 -21.88
C LEU A 159 15.51 -4.21 -21.75
N SER A 160 16.38 -4.65 -22.67
CA SER A 160 17.82 -4.43 -22.57
C SER A 160 18.35 -3.56 -23.70
N SER A 161 19.41 -2.80 -23.39
CA SER A 161 20.15 -2.11 -24.45
C SER A 161 20.83 -3.11 -25.39
N ALA A 162 21.07 -2.75 -26.65
CA ALA A 162 21.63 -3.63 -27.69
C ALA A 162 23.05 -4.20 -27.43
N LYS A 163 23.62 -4.00 -26.23
CA LYS A 163 25.01 -4.37 -25.89
C LYS A 163 25.12 -5.54 -24.90
N ASN A 164 24.12 -5.81 -24.06
CA ASN A 164 24.12 -6.86 -23.04
C ASN A 164 22.69 -7.11 -22.49
N ASP A 165 22.56 -8.08 -21.59
CA ASP A 165 21.35 -8.54 -20.91
C ASP A 165 21.28 -8.14 -19.42
N ASP A 166 22.21 -7.30 -18.97
CA ASP A 166 22.31 -6.82 -17.58
C ASP A 166 20.99 -6.19 -17.08
N ASP A 167 20.29 -5.46 -17.95
CA ASP A 167 19.02 -4.80 -17.61
C ASP A 167 17.89 -5.81 -17.36
N LEU A 168 17.81 -6.88 -18.16
CA LEU A 168 16.89 -7.99 -17.92
C LEU A 168 17.21 -8.67 -16.59
N ALA A 169 18.49 -8.98 -16.34
CA ALA A 169 18.92 -9.64 -15.12
C ALA A 169 18.57 -8.80 -13.88
N LEU A 170 18.82 -7.49 -13.94
CA LEU A 170 18.44 -6.55 -12.89
C LEU A 170 16.92 -6.51 -12.68
N MET A 171 16.14 -6.50 -13.77
CA MET A 171 14.68 -6.47 -13.70
C MET A 171 14.12 -7.75 -13.05
N VAL A 172 14.62 -8.92 -13.40
CA VAL A 172 14.22 -10.20 -12.78
C VAL A 172 14.48 -10.16 -11.27
N LYS A 173 15.67 -9.74 -10.84
CA LYS A 173 16.03 -9.63 -9.41
C LYS A 173 15.15 -8.61 -8.67
N GLN A 174 14.90 -7.45 -9.28
CA GLN A 174 14.07 -6.40 -8.68
C GLN A 174 12.62 -6.84 -8.51
N ILE A 175 12.04 -7.49 -9.53
CA ILE A 175 10.65 -7.98 -9.46
C ILE A 175 10.57 -9.15 -8.48
N ASN A 176 11.54 -10.07 -8.46
CA ASN A 176 11.58 -11.15 -7.47
C ASN A 176 11.64 -10.60 -6.02
N SER A 177 12.53 -9.63 -5.77
CA SER A 177 12.62 -8.94 -4.48
C SER A 177 11.31 -8.25 -4.10
N PHE A 178 10.67 -7.56 -5.05
CA PHE A 178 9.37 -6.92 -4.80
C PHE A 178 8.27 -7.93 -4.49
N THR A 179 8.17 -9.00 -5.28
CA THR A 179 7.11 -10.01 -5.15
C THR A 179 7.24 -10.82 -3.87
N SER A 180 8.46 -11.00 -3.35
CA SER A 180 8.66 -11.63 -2.04
C SER A 180 8.09 -10.81 -0.87
N SER A 181 7.76 -9.52 -1.06
CA SER A 181 7.02 -8.72 -0.07
C SER A 181 5.49 -8.88 -0.13
N GLN A 182 4.98 -9.66 -1.10
CA GLN A 182 3.58 -10.04 -1.24
C GLN A 182 3.29 -11.34 -0.51
N ALA A 183 2.07 -11.52 0.02
CA ALA A 183 1.71 -12.78 0.68
C ALA A 183 1.64 -13.99 -0.27
N PHE A 184 1.35 -13.76 -1.56
CA PHE A 184 1.31 -14.78 -2.61
C PHE A 184 2.06 -14.24 -3.84
N PRO A 185 3.40 -14.42 -3.91
CA PRO A 185 4.24 -13.85 -4.95
C PRO A 185 3.78 -14.24 -6.37
N ASP A 186 3.54 -15.53 -6.60
CA ASP A 186 3.13 -16.05 -7.92
C ASP A 186 1.77 -15.50 -8.37
N LEU A 187 0.79 -15.45 -7.47
CA LEU A 187 -0.52 -14.89 -7.76
C LEU A 187 -0.44 -13.39 -8.07
N TRP A 188 0.48 -12.68 -7.41
CA TRP A 188 0.71 -11.27 -7.71
C TRP A 188 1.29 -11.11 -9.12
N LEU A 189 2.27 -11.93 -9.49
CA LEU A 189 2.85 -11.95 -10.84
C LEU A 189 1.79 -12.25 -11.89
N ASP A 190 0.96 -13.26 -11.67
CA ASP A 190 -0.13 -13.62 -12.60
C ASP A 190 -1.10 -12.46 -12.79
N LYS A 191 -1.51 -11.80 -11.70
CA LYS A 191 -2.38 -10.62 -11.78
C LYS A 191 -1.71 -9.44 -12.50
N ALA A 192 -0.41 -9.25 -12.34
CA ALA A 192 0.33 -8.20 -13.04
C ALA A 192 0.42 -8.50 -14.55
N CYS A 193 0.65 -9.77 -14.89
CA CYS A 193 0.61 -10.28 -16.26
C CYS A 193 -0.76 -10.03 -16.92
N GLU A 194 -1.87 -10.29 -16.21
CA GLU A 194 -3.23 -10.05 -16.72
C GLU A 194 -3.57 -8.59 -17.03
N LEU A 195 -2.82 -7.61 -16.51
CA LEU A 195 -3.02 -6.19 -16.87
C LEU A 195 -2.74 -5.89 -18.35
N TYR A 196 -2.03 -6.79 -19.04
CA TYR A 196 -1.71 -6.69 -20.45
C TYR A 196 -2.56 -7.63 -21.32
N ASN A 197 -3.56 -8.32 -20.74
CA ASN A 197 -4.39 -9.27 -21.47
C ASN A 197 -5.12 -8.55 -22.63
N PRO A 198 -4.92 -8.97 -23.90
CA PRO A 198 -5.50 -8.30 -25.06
C PRO A 198 -7.02 -8.46 -25.19
N GLU A 199 -7.67 -9.17 -24.28
CA GLU A 199 -9.13 -9.23 -24.17
C GLU A 199 -9.70 -8.07 -23.32
N ILE A 200 -8.85 -7.40 -22.52
CA ILE A 200 -9.26 -6.26 -21.69
C ILE A 200 -9.22 -5.00 -22.54
N LYS A 201 -10.37 -4.33 -22.66
CA LYS A 201 -10.46 -3.06 -23.37
C LYS A 201 -9.76 -1.93 -22.62
N LEU A 202 -9.27 -0.93 -23.34
CA LEU A 202 -8.66 0.25 -22.71
C LEU A 202 -9.61 0.94 -21.74
N SER A 203 -10.90 1.00 -22.09
CA SER A 203 -11.99 1.52 -21.25
C SER A 203 -12.22 0.74 -19.93
N GLU A 204 -11.71 -0.48 -19.84
CA GLU A 204 -11.80 -1.40 -18.68
C GLU A 204 -10.44 -1.61 -18.01
N SER A 205 -9.38 -0.99 -18.53
CA SER A 205 -8.02 -1.11 -18.00
C SER A 205 -7.88 -0.51 -16.60
N PHE A 206 -6.80 -0.87 -15.91
CA PHE A 206 -6.50 -0.39 -14.55
C PHE A 206 -6.42 1.15 -14.43
N ALA A 207 -6.18 1.87 -15.52
CA ALA A 207 -6.03 3.32 -15.55
C ALA A 207 -7.32 4.06 -15.93
N ALA A 208 -8.27 3.37 -16.57
CA ALA A 208 -9.41 4.01 -17.22
C ALA A 208 -10.28 4.81 -16.25
N GLU A 209 -10.66 4.21 -15.11
CA GLU A 209 -11.52 4.87 -14.13
C GLU A 209 -10.91 6.15 -13.61
N ARG A 210 -9.60 6.12 -13.29
CA ARG A 210 -8.89 7.29 -12.80
C ARG A 210 -8.80 8.40 -13.85
N ILE A 211 -8.61 8.03 -15.12
CA ILE A 211 -8.60 8.97 -16.24
C ILE A 211 -9.98 9.60 -16.44
N PHE A 212 -11.06 8.82 -16.32
CA PHE A 212 -12.43 9.35 -16.40
C PHE A 212 -12.73 10.33 -15.26
N GLU A 213 -12.40 9.98 -14.01
CA GLU A 213 -12.57 10.86 -12.84
C GLU A 213 -11.77 12.16 -12.98
N GLU A 214 -10.53 12.07 -13.46
CA GLU A 214 -9.68 13.23 -13.69
C GLU A 214 -10.25 14.13 -14.78
N SER A 215 -10.71 13.53 -15.88
CA SER A 215 -11.34 14.24 -16.99
C SER A 215 -12.60 14.97 -16.53
N GLN A 216 -13.45 14.31 -15.74
CA GLN A 216 -14.65 14.96 -15.17
C GLN A 216 -14.28 16.15 -14.28
N SER A 217 -13.31 15.97 -13.38
CA SER A 217 -12.85 17.04 -12.49
C SER A 217 -12.31 18.25 -13.26
N TYR A 218 -11.54 18.01 -14.32
CA TYR A 218 -11.06 19.07 -15.20
C TYR A 218 -12.19 19.78 -15.94
N ILE A 219 -13.18 19.04 -16.45
CA ILE A 219 -14.31 19.63 -17.17
C ILE A 219 -15.19 20.45 -16.22
N ASP A 220 -15.38 19.99 -14.98
CA ASP A 220 -16.12 20.74 -13.96
C ASP A 220 -15.45 22.07 -13.65
N PHE A 221 -14.11 22.08 -13.52
CA PHE A 221 -13.35 23.31 -13.36
C PHE A 221 -13.46 24.23 -14.59
N VAL A 222 -13.54 23.67 -15.81
CA VAL A 222 -13.81 24.47 -17.01
C VAL A 222 -15.18 25.16 -16.95
N PHE A 223 -16.22 24.49 -16.45
CA PHE A 223 -17.53 25.15 -16.29
C PHE A 223 -17.47 26.31 -15.31
N GLU A 224 -16.74 26.18 -14.20
CA GLU A 224 -16.52 27.28 -13.26
C GLU A 224 -15.85 28.48 -13.94
N LEU A 225 -14.84 28.25 -14.79
CA LEU A 225 -14.15 29.30 -15.55
C LEU A 225 -15.07 30.00 -16.57
N ILE A 226 -15.92 29.23 -17.26
CA ILE A 226 -16.89 29.76 -18.22
C ILE A 226 -17.97 30.57 -17.48
N ASP A 227 -18.48 30.07 -16.37
CA ASP A 227 -19.50 30.77 -15.57
C ASP A 227 -18.94 32.06 -14.96
N ASN A 228 -17.69 32.04 -14.50
CA ASN A 228 -16.99 33.25 -14.08
C ASN A 228 -16.85 34.26 -15.24
N SER A 229 -16.53 33.80 -16.45
CA SER A 229 -16.47 34.66 -17.65
C SER A 229 -17.83 35.25 -18.01
N LEU A 230 -18.90 34.45 -17.99
CA LEU A 230 -20.27 34.91 -18.25
C LEU A 230 -20.73 35.96 -17.23
N ASN A 231 -20.42 35.76 -15.95
CA ASN A 231 -20.74 36.70 -14.88
C ASN A 231 -19.91 38.00 -14.94
N SER A 232 -18.77 37.98 -15.63
CA SER A 232 -17.92 39.17 -15.83
C SER A 232 -18.31 40.03 -17.03
N LEU A 233 -19.37 39.64 -17.76
CA LEU A 233 -19.86 40.40 -18.92
C LEU A 233 -20.68 41.62 -18.47
N TYR A 234 -20.36 42.79 -19.03
CA TYR A 234 -21.11 44.03 -18.82
C TYR A 234 -22.26 44.13 -19.83
N GLU A 235 -23.51 44.18 -19.37
CA GLU A 235 -24.70 44.18 -20.24
C GLU A 235 -24.79 45.38 -21.20
N ASP A 236 -24.15 46.49 -20.84
CA ASP A 236 -24.05 47.71 -21.66
C ASP A 236 -22.89 47.69 -22.67
N ASP A 237 -22.05 46.66 -22.66
CA ASP A 237 -20.96 46.49 -23.64
C ASP A 237 -21.51 46.17 -25.04
N VAL A 238 -21.06 46.92 -26.04
CA VAL A 238 -21.38 46.69 -27.47
C VAL A 238 -20.95 45.32 -28.02
N LEU A 239 -20.07 44.60 -27.30
CA LEU A 239 -19.64 43.25 -27.60
C LEU A 239 -20.30 42.18 -26.71
N TYR A 240 -21.18 42.54 -25.78
CA TYR A 240 -21.84 41.64 -24.82
C TYR A 240 -22.42 40.39 -25.50
N ASP A 241 -23.33 40.57 -26.47
CA ASP A 241 -24.00 39.44 -27.15
C ASP A 241 -23.02 38.54 -27.89
N LYS A 242 -21.94 39.11 -28.45
CA LYS A 242 -20.92 38.35 -29.17
C LYS A 242 -20.07 37.53 -28.22
N TYR A 243 -19.67 38.08 -27.06
CA TYR A 243 -18.94 37.34 -26.04
C TYR A 243 -19.81 36.26 -25.40
N LYS A 244 -21.06 36.58 -25.05
CA LYS A 244 -22.02 35.63 -24.50
C LYS A 244 -22.24 34.46 -25.45
N LYS A 245 -22.47 34.72 -26.74
CA LYS A 245 -22.61 33.66 -27.76
C LYS A 245 -21.35 32.80 -27.89
N MET A 246 -20.16 33.40 -27.88
CA MET A 246 -18.89 32.65 -27.91
C MET A 246 -18.76 31.72 -26.69
N LEU A 247 -18.99 32.25 -25.48
CA LEU A 247 -18.86 31.49 -24.23
C LEU A 247 -19.89 30.37 -24.11
N LEU A 248 -21.13 30.60 -24.56
CA LEU A 248 -22.17 29.55 -24.58
C LEU A 248 -21.83 28.45 -25.60
N SER A 249 -21.27 28.81 -26.77
CA SER A 249 -20.79 27.82 -27.73
C SER A 249 -19.59 27.03 -27.18
N ASP A 250 -18.66 27.70 -26.49
CA ASP A 250 -17.55 27.02 -25.83
C ASP A 250 -18.08 26.10 -24.72
N ARG A 251 -19.12 26.50 -23.96
CA ARG A 251 -19.79 25.67 -22.95
C ARG A 251 -20.41 24.41 -23.54
N GLU A 252 -21.14 24.54 -24.65
CA GLU A 252 -21.79 23.41 -25.35
C GLU A 252 -20.77 22.35 -25.79
N ASN A 253 -19.57 22.77 -26.22
CA ASN A 253 -18.47 21.84 -26.52
C ASN A 253 -18.07 21.01 -25.29
N PHE A 254 -17.93 21.65 -24.12
CA PHE A 254 -17.57 20.96 -22.88
C PHE A 254 -18.73 20.15 -22.28
N GLU A 255 -19.99 20.54 -22.50
CA GLU A 255 -21.16 19.73 -22.15
C GLU A 255 -21.20 18.44 -22.97
N THR A 256 -20.92 18.52 -24.27
CA THR A 256 -20.80 17.36 -25.15
C THR A 256 -19.66 16.45 -24.69
N LEU A 257 -18.51 17.03 -24.35
CA LEU A 257 -17.36 16.28 -23.83
C LEU A 257 -17.68 15.58 -22.49
N LYS A 258 -18.29 16.30 -21.54
CA LYS A 258 -18.74 15.72 -20.25
C LYS A 258 -19.68 14.55 -20.47
N ALA A 259 -20.66 14.71 -21.36
CA ALA A 259 -21.61 13.64 -21.68
C ALA A 259 -20.90 12.39 -22.22
N SER A 260 -19.88 12.53 -23.08
CA SER A 260 -19.10 11.37 -23.54
C SER A 260 -18.24 10.72 -22.45
N VAL A 261 -17.64 11.49 -21.54
CA VAL A 261 -16.88 10.90 -20.43
C VAL A 261 -17.80 10.06 -19.54
N SER A 262 -19.04 10.49 -19.34
CA SER A 262 -20.05 9.72 -18.61
C SER A 262 -20.47 8.42 -19.29
N THR A 263 -20.32 8.30 -20.62
CA THR A 263 -20.61 7.02 -21.32
C THR A 263 -19.46 6.02 -21.22
N LYS A 264 -18.27 6.44 -20.76
CA LYS A 264 -17.04 5.62 -20.67
C LYS A 264 -16.64 4.95 -22.00
N ASP A 265 -17.07 5.53 -23.12
CA ASP A 265 -16.71 5.09 -24.46
C ASP A 265 -15.44 5.84 -24.89
N TRP A 266 -14.31 5.15 -24.82
CA TRP A 266 -12.99 5.74 -25.03
C TRP A 266 -12.84 6.41 -26.40
N ASN A 267 -13.28 5.73 -27.46
CA ASN A 267 -13.15 6.23 -28.83
C ASN A 267 -14.08 7.43 -29.07
N LYS A 268 -15.29 7.41 -28.51
CA LYS A 268 -16.20 8.55 -28.57
C LYS A 268 -15.66 9.76 -27.82
N ILE A 269 -14.98 9.55 -26.69
CA ILE A 269 -14.32 10.64 -25.95
C ILE A 269 -13.21 11.25 -26.81
N ILE A 270 -12.33 10.44 -27.42
CA ILE A 270 -11.30 10.92 -28.34
C ILE A 270 -11.90 11.74 -29.49
N GLN A 271 -12.97 11.22 -30.11
CA GLN A 271 -13.66 11.92 -31.20
C GLN A 271 -14.17 13.28 -30.74
N ASN A 272 -14.82 13.36 -29.58
CA ASN A 272 -15.36 14.61 -29.04
C ASN A 272 -14.26 15.59 -28.62
N ILE A 273 -13.17 15.12 -28.00
CA ILE A 273 -12.00 15.94 -27.68
C ILE A 273 -11.42 16.57 -28.94
N ASN A 274 -11.23 15.78 -29.99
CA ASN A 274 -10.68 16.26 -31.27
C ASN A 274 -11.66 17.13 -32.04
N GLY A 275 -12.97 16.99 -31.80
CA GLY A 275 -14.02 17.81 -32.39
C GLY A 275 -14.21 19.18 -31.74
N VAL A 276 -13.65 19.43 -30.55
CA VAL A 276 -13.78 20.74 -29.88
C VAL A 276 -13.11 21.81 -30.74
N SER A 277 -13.90 22.81 -31.13
CA SER A 277 -13.41 23.96 -31.90
C SER A 277 -13.78 25.27 -31.22
N PHE A 278 -12.81 26.19 -31.17
CA PHE A 278 -12.96 27.48 -30.52
C PHE A 278 -13.15 28.57 -31.57
N SER A 279 -14.27 29.29 -31.49
CA SER A 279 -14.49 30.47 -32.34
C SER A 279 -13.50 31.60 -32.00
N ARG A 280 -13.29 32.52 -32.96
CA ARG A 280 -12.43 33.69 -32.74
C ARG A 280 -13.07 34.63 -31.73
N ALA A 281 -12.24 35.21 -30.85
CA ALA A 281 -12.70 36.19 -29.88
C ALA A 281 -13.29 37.42 -30.59
N PRO A 282 -14.47 37.92 -30.16
CA PRO A 282 -15.06 39.14 -30.70
C PRO A 282 -14.12 40.34 -30.57
N SER A 283 -14.05 41.16 -31.61
CA SER A 283 -13.31 42.41 -31.60
C SER A 283 -14.06 43.50 -32.36
N LYS A 284 -13.76 44.75 -32.03
CA LYS A 284 -14.26 45.95 -32.73
C LYS A 284 -13.11 46.94 -32.83
N ARG A 285 -12.97 47.58 -34.00
CA ARG A 285 -11.93 48.58 -34.24
C ARG A 285 -12.07 49.74 -33.26
N ASP A 286 -10.95 50.19 -32.72
CA ASP A 286 -10.86 51.32 -31.78
C ASP A 286 -11.73 51.15 -30.51
N TYR A 287 -11.96 49.89 -30.09
CA TYR A 287 -12.74 49.55 -28.91
C TYR A 287 -12.15 48.36 -28.15
N GLU A 288 -12.02 48.48 -26.83
CA GLU A 288 -11.62 47.40 -25.93
C GLU A 288 -12.73 47.15 -24.91
N SER A 289 -13.22 45.91 -24.87
CA SER A 289 -14.26 45.50 -23.92
C SER A 289 -13.69 45.42 -22.51
N PRO A 290 -14.41 45.90 -21.48
CA PRO A 290 -14.01 45.76 -20.08
C PRO A 290 -13.92 44.30 -19.63
N SER A 291 -14.67 43.39 -20.26
CA SER A 291 -14.65 41.95 -19.96
C SER A 291 -13.48 41.21 -20.62
N LYS A 292 -12.76 41.85 -21.56
CA LYS A 292 -11.75 41.18 -22.39
C LYS A 292 -10.67 40.49 -21.57
N ALA A 293 -10.16 41.12 -20.51
CA ALA A 293 -9.08 40.57 -19.70
C ALA A 293 -9.47 39.26 -19.00
N VAL A 294 -10.62 39.26 -18.29
CA VAL A 294 -11.13 38.09 -17.57
C VAL A 294 -11.50 36.97 -18.55
N VAL A 295 -12.24 37.30 -19.61
CA VAL A 295 -12.66 36.32 -20.63
C VAL A 295 -11.45 35.69 -21.31
N THR A 296 -10.42 36.47 -21.65
CA THR A 296 -9.21 35.95 -22.31
C THR A 296 -8.44 35.04 -21.37
N ALA A 297 -8.22 35.45 -20.11
CA ALA A 297 -7.48 34.65 -19.13
C ALA A 297 -8.17 33.30 -18.86
N ASN A 298 -9.47 33.30 -18.59
CA ASN A 298 -10.23 32.06 -18.37
C ASN A 298 -10.25 31.18 -19.62
N ARG A 299 -10.36 31.79 -20.81
CA ARG A 299 -10.36 31.09 -22.08
C ARG A 299 -9.05 30.42 -22.42
N ASP A 300 -7.94 31.06 -22.10
CA ASP A 300 -6.63 30.45 -22.25
C ASP A 300 -6.45 29.29 -21.25
N ASN A 301 -6.97 29.42 -20.02
CA ASN A 301 -6.96 28.35 -19.02
C ASN A 301 -7.75 27.13 -19.48
N TYR A 302 -9.01 27.25 -19.90
CA TYR A 302 -9.77 26.06 -20.32
C TYR A 302 -9.27 25.46 -21.64
N LYS A 303 -8.63 26.24 -22.52
CA LYS A 303 -7.90 25.69 -23.68
C LYS A 303 -6.68 24.90 -23.25
N SER A 304 -5.97 25.34 -22.22
CA SER A 304 -4.85 24.60 -21.63
C SER A 304 -5.34 23.30 -20.99
N ILE A 305 -6.44 23.35 -20.23
CA ILE A 305 -7.07 22.18 -19.64
C ILE A 305 -7.50 21.17 -20.71
N LEU A 306 -8.07 21.61 -21.84
CA LEU A 306 -8.40 20.71 -22.95
C LEU A 306 -7.17 19.98 -23.48
N LYS A 307 -5.99 20.63 -23.54
CA LYS A 307 -4.74 19.96 -23.93
C LYS A 307 -4.32 18.91 -22.91
N THR A 308 -4.47 19.20 -21.62
CA THR A 308 -4.23 18.23 -20.53
C THR A 308 -5.16 17.03 -20.67
N ILE A 309 -6.47 17.25 -20.82
CA ILE A 309 -7.44 16.17 -21.05
C ILE A 309 -7.03 15.37 -22.28
N LYS A 310 -6.73 16.02 -23.41
CA LYS A 310 -6.27 15.34 -24.63
C LYS A 310 -5.04 14.46 -24.42
N SER A 311 -4.10 14.87 -23.56
CA SER A 311 -2.90 14.07 -23.25
C SER A 311 -3.21 12.80 -22.47
N LEU A 312 -4.34 12.73 -21.76
CA LEU A 312 -4.79 11.52 -21.06
C LEU A 312 -5.35 10.46 -22.03
N TYR A 313 -5.78 10.86 -23.24
CA TYR A 313 -6.32 9.98 -24.27
C TYR A 313 -5.36 9.91 -25.47
N SER A 314 -4.13 9.46 -25.21
CA SER A 314 -3.02 9.46 -26.18
C SER A 314 -3.08 8.35 -27.23
N ALA A 315 -3.89 7.31 -27.01
CA ALA A 315 -4.05 6.17 -27.90
C ALA A 315 -5.53 5.80 -28.05
N THR A 316 -5.89 5.29 -29.21
CA THR A 316 -7.19 4.64 -29.46
C THR A 316 -7.25 3.29 -28.75
N GLU A 317 -8.48 2.76 -28.60
CA GLU A 317 -8.64 1.41 -28.04
C GLU A 317 -7.99 0.34 -28.93
N GLU A 318 -8.01 0.52 -30.26
CA GLU A 318 -7.38 -0.40 -31.21
C GLU A 318 -5.85 -0.43 -31.04
N GLU A 319 -5.20 0.74 -30.99
CA GLU A 319 -3.75 0.85 -30.77
C GLU A 319 -3.32 0.21 -29.44
N TYR A 320 -4.07 0.46 -28.35
CA TYR A 320 -3.80 -0.15 -27.05
C TYR A 320 -3.91 -1.68 -27.09
N LEU A 321 -4.96 -2.21 -27.73
CA LEU A 321 -5.15 -3.66 -27.85
C LEU A 321 -4.04 -4.31 -28.70
N ASP A 322 -3.59 -3.64 -29.76
CA ASP A 322 -2.48 -4.12 -30.58
C ASP A 322 -1.14 -4.11 -29.85
N ASP A 323 -0.91 -3.11 -28.99
CA ASP A 323 0.25 -3.10 -28.09
C ASP A 323 0.16 -4.22 -27.05
N CYS A 324 -1.02 -4.43 -26.45
CA CYS A 324 -1.25 -5.54 -25.51
C CYS A 324 -1.02 -6.91 -26.16
N LYS A 325 -1.47 -7.13 -27.41
CA LYS A 325 -1.22 -8.39 -28.14
C LYS A 325 0.27 -8.69 -28.30
N LYS A 326 1.11 -7.67 -28.46
CA LYS A 326 2.58 -7.82 -28.58
C LYS A 326 3.22 -8.01 -27.21
N LEU A 327 2.81 -7.22 -26.22
CA LEU A 327 3.41 -7.22 -24.88
C LEU A 327 3.02 -8.44 -24.04
N TYR A 328 1.76 -8.87 -24.11
CA TYR A 328 1.24 -9.96 -23.27
C TYR A 328 2.08 -11.25 -23.31
N PRO A 329 2.47 -11.81 -24.46
CA PRO A 329 3.34 -12.99 -24.48
C PRO A 329 4.72 -12.73 -23.87
N LEU A 330 5.30 -11.54 -24.07
CA LEU A 330 6.61 -11.16 -23.52
C LEU A 330 6.55 -11.03 -21.99
N ILE A 331 5.52 -10.37 -21.47
CA ILE A 331 5.30 -10.20 -20.03
C ILE A 331 4.99 -11.55 -19.37
N ASN A 332 4.22 -12.44 -20.01
CA ASN A 332 4.02 -13.81 -19.54
C ASN A 332 5.33 -14.60 -19.46
N LEU A 333 6.19 -14.48 -20.46
CA LEU A 333 7.50 -15.11 -20.43
C LEU A 333 8.38 -14.54 -19.30
N LEU A 334 8.37 -13.22 -19.09
CA LEU A 334 9.06 -12.60 -17.96
C LEU A 334 8.55 -13.11 -16.61
N CYS A 335 7.22 -13.14 -16.41
CA CYS A 335 6.59 -13.70 -15.20
C CYS A 335 7.05 -15.16 -15.00
N LYS A 336 7.11 -15.96 -16.07
CA LYS A 336 7.58 -17.35 -16.03
C LYS A 336 9.05 -17.45 -15.61
N ILE A 337 9.94 -16.67 -16.22
CA ILE A 337 11.38 -16.63 -15.87
C ILE A 337 11.55 -16.26 -14.39
N ILE A 338 10.80 -15.29 -13.87
CA ILE A 338 10.86 -14.89 -12.47
C ILE A 338 10.43 -16.04 -11.54
N LYS A 339 9.37 -16.78 -11.89
CA LYS A 339 8.92 -17.95 -11.11
C LYS A 339 9.95 -19.09 -11.11
N GLU A 340 10.54 -19.37 -12.28
CA GLU A 340 11.63 -20.34 -12.42
C GLU A 340 12.85 -19.92 -11.59
N PHE A 341 13.24 -18.65 -11.66
CA PHE A 341 14.32 -18.06 -10.88
C PHE A 341 14.06 -18.16 -9.38
N SER A 342 12.88 -17.76 -8.91
CA SER A 342 12.50 -17.81 -7.50
C SER A 342 12.57 -19.23 -6.94
N THR A 343 12.07 -20.20 -7.71
CA THR A 343 12.10 -21.63 -7.36
C THR A 343 13.54 -22.16 -7.31
N ALA A 344 14.33 -21.91 -8.35
CA ALA A 344 15.71 -22.40 -8.42
C ALA A 344 16.61 -21.80 -7.33
N VAL A 345 16.45 -20.50 -7.04
CA VAL A 345 17.17 -19.83 -5.94
C VAL A 345 16.80 -20.45 -4.59
N LEU A 346 15.51 -20.75 -4.37
CA LEU A 346 15.07 -21.38 -3.12
C LEU A 346 15.64 -22.79 -2.95
N GLU A 347 15.70 -23.59 -4.02
CA GLU A 347 16.31 -24.92 -3.98
C GLU A 347 17.81 -24.86 -3.68
N GLU A 348 18.53 -23.89 -4.25
CA GLU A 348 19.95 -23.71 -3.95
C GLU A 348 20.18 -23.24 -2.49
N LYS A 349 19.36 -22.32 -1.99
CA LYS A 349 19.35 -21.92 -0.57
C LYS A 349 19.08 -23.09 0.36
N LYS A 350 18.14 -23.97 -0.03
CA LYS A 350 17.81 -25.19 0.71
C LYS A 350 18.96 -26.19 0.75
N ARG A 351 19.69 -26.36 -0.37
CA ARG A 351 20.92 -27.17 -0.43
C ARG A 351 22.00 -26.63 0.52
N LEU A 352 22.10 -25.30 0.64
CA LEU A 352 23.05 -24.62 1.53
C LEU A 352 22.57 -24.57 3.00
N ASN A 353 21.32 -24.94 3.28
CA ASN A 353 20.65 -24.76 4.58
C ASN A 353 20.78 -23.32 5.12
N SER A 354 20.70 -22.33 4.22
CA SER A 354 20.85 -20.92 4.55
C SER A 354 19.84 -20.10 3.77
N TYR A 355 19.08 -19.26 4.47
CA TYR A 355 17.90 -18.57 3.92
C TYR A 355 17.92 -17.08 4.25
N THR A 356 17.27 -16.27 3.43
CA THR A 356 17.04 -14.85 3.74
C THR A 356 15.90 -14.69 4.72
N PHE A 357 15.77 -13.51 5.33
CA PHE A 357 14.60 -13.20 6.17
C PHE A 357 13.28 -13.33 5.41
N SER A 358 13.23 -12.94 4.14
CA SER A 358 12.03 -13.04 3.32
C SER A 358 11.62 -14.50 3.09
N ASP A 359 12.58 -15.40 2.87
CA ASP A 359 12.31 -16.84 2.73
C ASP A 359 11.68 -17.39 4.02
N VAL A 360 12.22 -17.00 5.18
CA VAL A 360 11.69 -17.43 6.49
C VAL A 360 10.30 -16.84 6.77
N GLU A 361 10.03 -15.60 6.35
CA GLU A 361 8.67 -15.03 6.39
C GLU A 361 7.70 -15.85 5.53
N HIS A 362 8.12 -16.28 4.34
CA HIS A 362 7.31 -17.15 3.46
C HIS A 362 7.10 -18.56 4.01
N PHE A 363 8.12 -19.14 4.65
CA PHE A 363 7.96 -20.38 5.39
C PHE A 363 6.95 -20.24 6.52
N ALA A 364 6.99 -19.14 7.28
CA ALA A 364 5.99 -18.84 8.30
C ALA A 364 4.59 -18.66 7.69
N ILE A 365 4.46 -18.02 6.54
CA ILE A 365 3.19 -17.90 5.81
C ILE A 365 2.65 -19.28 5.44
N ASN A 366 3.47 -20.13 4.82
CA ASN A 366 3.08 -21.47 4.38
C ASN A 366 2.67 -22.38 5.54
N LEU A 367 3.21 -22.15 6.74
CA LEU A 367 2.77 -22.83 7.97
C LEU A 367 1.38 -22.38 8.44
N LEU A 368 0.97 -21.15 8.13
CA LEU A 368 -0.20 -20.50 8.69
C LEU A 368 -1.40 -20.47 7.74
N PHE A 369 -1.19 -20.33 6.44
CA PHE A 369 -2.29 -20.23 5.49
C PHE A 369 -1.87 -20.55 4.07
N TYR A 370 -2.85 -20.88 3.23
CA TYR A 370 -2.67 -21.15 1.81
C TYR A 370 -3.85 -20.60 1.02
N MET A 371 -3.69 -20.52 -0.32
CA MET A 371 -4.77 -20.18 -1.23
C MET A 371 -5.49 -21.46 -1.65
N SER A 372 -6.81 -21.55 -1.46
CA SER A 372 -7.63 -22.65 -1.97
C SER A 372 -7.93 -22.48 -3.46
N ASP A 373 -8.38 -23.55 -4.10
CA ASP A 373 -8.73 -23.58 -5.53
C ASP A 373 -9.83 -22.56 -5.90
N ASP A 374 -10.70 -22.19 -4.96
CA ASP A 374 -11.73 -21.16 -5.14
C ASP A 374 -11.21 -19.71 -4.89
N GLY A 375 -9.90 -19.53 -4.75
CA GLY A 375 -9.25 -18.23 -4.62
C GLY A 375 -9.41 -17.58 -3.24
N LYS A 376 -9.68 -18.36 -2.19
CA LYS A 376 -9.79 -17.88 -0.81
C LYS A 376 -8.56 -18.22 0.01
N ILE A 377 -8.21 -17.33 0.93
CA ILE A 377 -7.15 -17.60 1.90
C ILE A 377 -7.74 -18.47 3.02
N VAL A 378 -7.17 -19.65 3.22
CA VAL A 378 -7.59 -20.63 4.23
C VAL A 378 -6.51 -20.75 5.31
N LYS A 379 -6.90 -20.65 6.57
CA LYS A 379 -6.01 -20.88 7.71
C LYS A 379 -5.71 -22.37 7.87
N THR A 380 -4.47 -22.70 8.19
CA THR A 380 -4.09 -24.04 8.64
C THR A 380 -4.54 -24.27 10.09
N ASP A 381 -4.52 -25.53 10.54
CA ASP A 381 -4.79 -25.87 11.94
C ASP A 381 -3.85 -25.15 12.91
N LEU A 382 -2.57 -24.99 12.53
CA LEU A 382 -1.59 -24.25 13.32
C LEU A 382 -1.97 -22.77 13.46
N ALA A 383 -2.45 -22.14 12.38
CA ALA A 383 -2.93 -20.76 12.47
C ALA A 383 -4.17 -20.62 13.33
N ASN A 384 -5.08 -21.59 13.32
CA ASN A 384 -6.25 -21.59 14.21
C ASN A 384 -5.81 -21.74 15.67
N GLU A 385 -4.93 -22.68 15.98
CA GLU A 385 -4.35 -22.87 17.32
C GLU A 385 -3.68 -21.58 17.83
N LEU A 386 -2.83 -20.97 17.01
CA LEU A 386 -2.17 -19.71 17.38
C LEU A 386 -3.15 -18.55 17.53
N SER A 387 -4.15 -18.46 16.65
CA SER A 387 -5.20 -17.46 16.70
C SER A 387 -6.04 -17.55 17.98
N ASP A 388 -6.34 -18.76 18.43
CA ASP A 388 -7.07 -19.01 19.69
C ASP A 388 -6.19 -18.74 20.91
N ASN A 389 -4.87 -18.93 20.77
CA ASN A 389 -3.91 -18.68 21.82
C ASN A 389 -3.60 -17.18 22.02
N PHE A 390 -3.63 -16.37 20.97
CA PHE A 390 -3.36 -14.94 21.07
C PHE A 390 -4.58 -14.16 21.55
N TYR A 391 -4.48 -13.58 22.74
CA TYR A 391 -5.48 -12.65 23.24
C TYR A 391 -5.51 -11.37 22.39
N GLU A 392 -4.35 -10.78 22.11
CA GLU A 392 -4.23 -9.61 21.23
C GLU A 392 -2.86 -9.57 20.53
N ILE A 393 -2.87 -9.08 19.28
CA ILE A 393 -1.70 -8.82 18.44
C ILE A 393 -1.49 -7.32 18.37
N LEU A 394 -0.40 -6.83 18.93
CA LEU A 394 -0.01 -5.43 18.99
C LEU A 394 1.14 -5.19 18.03
N VAL A 395 0.96 -4.29 17.07
CA VAL A 395 1.98 -3.95 16.06
C VAL A 395 2.32 -2.46 16.15
N ASP A 396 3.57 -2.17 16.48
CA ASP A 396 4.13 -0.82 16.47
C ASP A 396 4.76 -0.50 15.10
N GLU A 397 4.83 0.79 14.75
CA GLU A 397 5.31 1.29 13.44
C GLU A 397 4.63 0.60 12.23
N TYR A 398 3.32 0.41 12.33
CA TYR A 398 2.53 -0.33 11.33
C TYR A 398 2.52 0.31 9.93
N GLN A 399 2.90 1.58 9.79
CA GLN A 399 3.05 2.21 8.48
C GLN A 399 4.18 1.56 7.64
N ASP A 400 5.13 0.88 8.27
CA ASP A 400 6.29 0.27 7.61
C ASP A 400 6.10 -1.23 7.31
N THR A 401 4.85 -1.72 7.37
CA THR A 401 4.47 -3.10 7.07
C THR A 401 4.27 -3.32 5.56
N ASN A 402 4.55 -4.53 5.07
CA ASN A 402 4.29 -4.97 3.68
C ASN A 402 3.05 -5.90 3.58
N SER A 403 2.70 -6.37 2.37
CA SER A 403 1.52 -7.22 2.16
C SER A 403 1.63 -8.59 2.83
N ALA A 404 2.82 -9.21 2.79
CA ALA A 404 3.11 -10.49 3.44
C ALA A 404 2.85 -10.42 4.95
N GLN A 405 3.44 -9.43 5.61
CA GLN A 405 3.33 -9.20 7.05
C GLN A 405 1.90 -8.83 7.48
N ASP A 406 1.21 -7.96 6.73
CA ASP A 406 -0.19 -7.62 7.05
C ASP A 406 -1.10 -8.85 6.99
N THR A 407 -0.91 -9.68 5.96
CA THR A 407 -1.68 -10.91 5.79
C THR A 407 -1.37 -11.90 6.91
N LEU A 408 -0.10 -12.05 7.28
CA LEU A 408 0.33 -12.86 8.43
C LEU A 408 -0.35 -12.41 9.73
N PHE A 409 -0.35 -11.11 10.05
CA PHE A 409 -1.05 -10.60 11.24
C PHE A 409 -2.56 -10.84 11.17
N LYS A 410 -3.16 -10.70 9.99
CA LYS A 410 -4.58 -11.01 9.78
C LYS A 410 -4.88 -12.49 10.02
N MET A 411 -3.98 -13.40 9.62
CA MET A 411 -4.17 -14.84 9.77
C MET A 411 -3.90 -15.35 11.19
N LEU A 412 -3.02 -14.69 11.94
CA LEU A 412 -2.85 -14.93 13.38
C LEU A 412 -3.98 -14.36 14.24
N SER A 413 -4.83 -13.50 13.68
CA SER A 413 -5.89 -12.82 14.41
C SER A 413 -7.18 -13.64 14.47
N ASN A 414 -7.90 -13.54 15.58
CA ASN A 414 -9.27 -14.08 15.72
C ASN A 414 -10.34 -13.20 15.03
N GLY A 415 -9.91 -12.19 14.26
CA GLY A 415 -10.77 -11.25 13.53
C GLY A 415 -10.98 -9.92 14.26
N ARG A 416 -10.84 -9.86 15.59
CA ARG A 416 -11.15 -8.67 16.40
C ARG A 416 -10.13 -8.37 17.52
N ASN A 417 -8.86 -8.73 17.28
CA ASN A 417 -7.80 -8.62 18.29
C ASN A 417 -6.48 -8.08 17.72
N ARG A 418 -6.54 -7.15 16.74
CA ARG A 418 -5.33 -6.46 16.25
C ARG A 418 -5.32 -5.01 16.72
N PHE A 419 -4.25 -4.61 17.37
CA PHE A 419 -3.99 -3.23 17.77
C PHE A 419 -2.75 -2.73 17.02
N MET A 420 -2.97 -1.83 16.05
CA MET A 420 -1.94 -1.35 15.13
C MET A 420 -1.71 0.13 15.39
N VAL A 421 -0.46 0.55 15.60
CA VAL A 421 -0.12 1.94 15.87
C VAL A 421 0.89 2.41 14.83
N GLY A 422 0.71 3.62 14.30
CA GLY A 422 1.66 4.18 13.34
C GLY A 422 1.40 5.65 12.99
N ASP A 423 2.27 6.18 12.14
CA ASP A 423 2.14 7.52 11.54
C ASP A 423 2.53 7.49 10.07
N MET A 424 1.57 7.74 9.19
CA MET A 424 1.81 7.82 7.74
C MET A 424 2.92 8.81 7.38
N LYS A 425 3.02 9.92 8.11
CA LYS A 425 4.02 10.97 7.84
C LYS A 425 5.44 10.52 8.19
N GLN A 426 5.59 9.39 8.90
CA GLN A 426 6.86 8.81 9.30
C GLN A 426 7.23 7.57 8.49
N SER A 427 6.41 7.16 7.51
CA SER A 427 6.72 6.04 6.61
C SER A 427 7.92 6.39 5.73
N ILE A 428 9.09 5.86 6.05
CA ILE A 428 10.35 6.12 5.33
C ILE A 428 11.02 4.86 4.79
N TYR A 429 10.46 3.67 5.03
CA TYR A 429 11.07 2.39 4.66
C TYR A 429 10.58 1.82 3.32
N ARG A 430 10.14 2.67 2.37
CA ARG A 430 9.72 2.21 1.03
C ARG A 430 10.83 1.46 0.28
N PHE A 431 12.10 1.80 0.52
CA PHE A 431 13.26 1.09 -0.02
C PHE A 431 13.43 -0.33 0.54
N ARG A 432 12.76 -0.66 1.65
CA ARG A 432 12.59 -2.02 2.19
C ARG A 432 11.22 -2.61 1.86
N LEU A 433 10.57 -2.08 0.83
CA LEU A 433 9.28 -2.55 0.32
C LEU A 433 8.11 -2.38 1.30
N ALA A 434 8.21 -1.45 2.25
CA ALA A 434 7.07 -1.03 3.06
C ALA A 434 5.95 -0.47 2.17
N MET A 435 4.69 -0.76 2.54
CA MET A 435 3.50 -0.46 1.75
C MET A 435 2.54 0.46 2.54
N PRO A 436 2.85 1.77 2.68
CA PRO A 436 2.03 2.71 3.43
C PRO A 436 0.57 2.79 2.97
N GLN A 437 0.28 2.44 1.72
CA GLN A 437 -1.08 2.31 1.19
C GLN A 437 -1.96 1.36 2.03
N ILE A 438 -1.39 0.32 2.66
CA ILE A 438 -2.12 -0.60 3.55
C ILE A 438 -2.68 0.16 4.75
N PHE A 439 -1.85 1.00 5.39
CA PHE A 439 -2.28 1.82 6.52
C PHE A 439 -3.35 2.84 6.07
N ASN A 440 -3.17 3.50 4.92
CA ASN A 440 -4.15 4.47 4.40
C ASN A 440 -5.50 3.82 4.09
N ALA A 441 -5.50 2.66 3.43
CA ALA A 441 -6.71 1.91 3.12
C ALA A 441 -7.48 1.56 4.40
N LYS A 442 -6.79 1.09 5.45
CA LYS A 442 -7.42 0.81 6.75
C LYS A 442 -7.92 2.06 7.45
N LYS A 443 -7.16 3.16 7.40
CA LYS A 443 -7.58 4.46 7.95
C LYS A 443 -8.85 5.00 7.28
N GLN A 444 -9.00 4.78 5.98
CA GLN A 444 -10.20 5.16 5.23
C GLN A 444 -11.38 4.22 5.55
N ALA A 445 -11.14 2.91 5.57
CA ALA A 445 -12.18 1.89 5.77
C ALA A 445 -12.69 1.77 7.21
N TYR A 446 -11.85 2.04 8.23
CA TYR A 446 -12.21 1.87 9.63
C TYR A 446 -13.10 3.03 10.11
N ALA A 447 -14.10 2.70 10.94
CA ALA A 447 -14.99 3.68 11.55
C ALA A 447 -14.26 4.48 12.63
N ASP A 448 -14.66 5.73 12.87
CA ASP A 448 -14.15 6.46 14.03
C ASP A 448 -14.56 5.76 15.34
N PHE A 449 -13.64 5.73 16.30
CA PHE A 449 -13.86 5.01 17.55
C PHE A 449 -15.00 5.62 18.37
N GLU A 450 -15.93 4.76 18.75
CA GLU A 450 -17.04 5.08 19.63
C GLU A 450 -17.00 4.14 20.85
N PRO A 451 -17.03 4.68 22.08
CA PRO A 451 -17.15 3.86 23.28
C PRO A 451 -18.39 2.97 23.22
N ASN A 452 -18.24 1.67 23.50
CA ASN A 452 -19.30 0.65 23.44
C ASN A 452 -19.92 0.43 22.04
N GLY A 453 -19.26 0.89 20.97
CA GLY A 453 -19.68 0.56 19.62
C GLY A 453 -19.45 -0.92 19.26
N ASN A 454 -20.18 -1.40 18.24
CA ASN A 454 -20.17 -2.82 17.82
C ASN A 454 -19.60 -3.01 16.41
N LYS A 455 -18.75 -2.09 15.93
CA LYS A 455 -18.04 -2.28 14.66
C LYS A 455 -16.84 -3.19 14.87
N GLU A 456 -16.51 -3.94 13.83
CA GLU A 456 -15.39 -4.89 13.88
C GLU A 456 -14.03 -4.18 13.94
N SER A 457 -13.94 -2.97 13.39
CA SER A 457 -12.70 -2.22 13.24
C SER A 457 -12.91 -0.72 13.44
N TYR A 458 -12.03 -0.11 14.23
CA TYR A 458 -12.07 1.30 14.61
C TYR A 458 -10.74 1.98 14.39
N LYS A 459 -10.78 3.29 14.12
CA LYS A 459 -9.61 4.17 14.11
C LYS A 459 -9.66 5.21 15.22
N ILE A 460 -8.49 5.55 15.75
CA ILE A 460 -8.30 6.56 16.79
C ILE A 460 -7.18 7.51 16.35
N ASN A 461 -7.42 8.82 16.39
CA ASN A 461 -6.42 9.83 16.06
C ASN A 461 -5.79 10.42 17.33
N LEU A 462 -4.46 10.46 17.40
CA LEU A 462 -3.70 11.11 18.47
C LEU A 462 -2.95 12.33 17.92
N ASP A 463 -3.53 13.51 18.09
CA ASP A 463 -3.03 14.76 17.47
C ASP A 463 -2.21 15.65 18.43
N THR A 464 -2.29 15.41 19.75
CA THR A 464 -1.57 16.22 20.75
C THR A 464 -0.11 15.81 20.87
N ASN A 465 0.83 16.75 20.68
CA ASN A 465 2.27 16.52 20.88
C ASN A 465 2.69 16.80 22.33
N PHE A 466 3.39 15.84 22.96
CA PHE A 466 3.93 15.95 24.32
C PHE A 466 5.46 16.00 24.39
N ARG A 467 6.15 15.99 23.25
CA ARG A 467 7.61 15.89 23.16
C ARG A 467 8.28 17.24 22.91
N SER A 468 7.63 18.10 22.12
CA SER A 468 8.23 19.31 21.54
C SER A 468 7.61 20.58 22.10
N ARG A 469 8.37 21.68 22.06
CA ARG A 469 7.89 23.02 22.40
C ARG A 469 6.97 23.54 21.29
N LYS A 470 6.11 24.53 21.64
CA LYS A 470 5.14 25.12 20.71
C LYS A 470 5.78 25.62 19.41
N ASP A 471 6.95 26.24 19.47
CA ASP A 471 7.64 26.81 18.30
C ASP A 471 8.12 25.78 17.27
N ILE A 472 8.20 24.49 17.65
CA ILE A 472 8.51 23.38 16.73
C ILE A 472 7.23 22.82 16.10
N CYS A 473 6.07 23.02 16.74
CA CYS A 473 4.78 22.47 16.35
C CYS A 473 3.86 23.47 15.65
N SER A 474 4.24 24.75 15.60
CA SER A 474 3.47 25.88 15.08
C SER A 474 3.50 26.00 13.57
#